data_AF-A0A455X460-F1
#
_entry.id   AF-A0A455X460-F1
#
_cell.length_a   1.000
_cell.length_b   1.000
_cell.length_c   1.000
_cell.angle_alpha   90.00
_cell.angle_beta   90.00
_cell.angle_gamma   90.00
#
_symmetry.space_group_name_H-M   'P 1'
#
loop_
_entity.id
_entity.type
_entity.pdbx_description
1 polymer ?
#
loop_
_entity_poly.entity_id
_entity_poly.type
_entity_poly.pdbx_seq_one_letter_code
_entity_poly.pdbx_strand_id
1 'polypeptide(L)'
;MSDTRFNLVQDRKGMMWDLLLYVPTVVALLSMVLKFWYGGDVSLAYLFSFLASFFFIAGANRILKTRLMLLPTAPIAIEIGKQGIQIIMRNGEQVGLVKDLRIYADYSGRSFGLAGLNRLDERLQFVFHKGQFSNLEAYQAIQEMLKLASSPSDFPPIKK
;
A
#
# COMPACT_ATOMS: atom_id res chain seq x y z
N MET A 1 -22.60 -13.54 -11.76
CA MET A 1 -21.97 -12.85 -10.62
C MET A 1 -21.90 -11.38 -10.97
N SER A 2 -22.57 -10.56 -10.17
CA SER A 2 -22.49 -9.10 -10.17
C SER A 2 -21.07 -8.66 -9.76
N ASP A 3 -20.61 -7.51 -10.27
CA ASP A 3 -19.36 -6.93 -9.82
C ASP A 3 -19.47 -6.56 -8.33
N THR A 4 -18.56 -7.09 -7.51
CA THR A 4 -18.56 -6.83 -6.07
C THR A 4 -17.57 -5.71 -5.78
N ARG A 5 -18.07 -4.63 -5.16
CA ARG A 5 -17.29 -3.45 -4.81
C ARG A 5 -17.00 -3.39 -3.31
N PHE A 6 -15.72 -3.22 -2.98
CA PHE A 6 -15.24 -2.98 -1.62
C PHE A 6 -14.73 -1.54 -1.53
N ASN A 7 -15.42 -0.69 -0.77
CA ASN A 7 -14.96 0.68 -0.50
C ASN A 7 -13.94 0.67 0.63
N LEU A 8 -12.82 1.37 0.41
CA LEU A 8 -11.75 1.50 1.38
C LEU A 8 -11.93 2.77 2.23
N VAL A 9 -11.56 2.67 3.49
CA VAL A 9 -11.60 3.75 4.47
C VAL A 9 -10.19 4.08 4.97
N GLN A 10 -10.04 5.26 5.56
CA GLN A 10 -8.76 5.68 6.13
C GLN A 10 -8.42 4.85 7.38
N ASP A 11 -7.21 4.30 7.41
CA ASP A 11 -6.70 3.54 8.56
C ASP A 11 -6.07 4.47 9.60
N ARG A 12 -6.91 5.12 10.41
CA ARG A 12 -6.47 6.07 11.46
C ARG A 12 -5.65 5.39 12.56
N LYS A 13 -5.96 4.14 12.89
CA LYS A 13 -5.27 3.41 13.96
C LYS A 13 -3.88 2.99 13.50
N GLY A 14 -3.74 2.49 12.27
CA GLY A 14 -2.45 2.22 11.64
C GLY A 14 -1.63 3.49 11.45
N MET A 15 -2.27 4.62 11.10
CA MET A 15 -1.62 5.93 11.04
C MET A 15 -0.99 6.33 12.37
N MET A 16 -1.68 6.17 13.50
CA MET A 16 -1.11 6.48 14.82
C MET A 16 0.14 5.65 15.13
N TRP A 17 0.12 4.37 14.78
CA TRP A 17 1.29 3.50 14.95
C TRP A 17 2.47 3.92 14.08
N ASP A 18 2.21 4.24 12.82
CA ASP A 18 3.26 4.73 11.93
C ASP A 18 3.78 6.09 12.44
N LEU A 19 2.92 7.00 12.92
CA LEU A 19 3.35 8.29 13.48
C LEU A 19 4.22 8.11 14.74
N LEU A 20 3.82 7.23 15.64
CA LEU A 20 4.56 6.90 16.87
C LEU A 20 5.93 6.29 16.56
N LEU A 21 6.07 5.57 15.45
CA LEU A 21 7.36 5.04 15.00
C LEU A 21 8.20 6.12 14.30
N TYR A 22 7.68 6.76 13.26
CA TYR A 22 8.47 7.62 12.38
C TYR A 22 8.81 8.98 13.02
N VAL A 23 7.91 9.60 13.77
CA VAL A 23 8.17 10.94 14.33
C VAL A 23 9.33 10.93 15.32
N PRO A 24 9.36 10.06 16.35
CA PRO A 24 10.50 10.01 17.27
C PRO A 24 11.81 9.63 16.58
N THR A 25 11.77 8.71 15.61
CA THR A 25 12.97 8.32 14.86
C THR A 25 13.54 9.49 14.06
N VAL A 26 12.71 10.21 13.30
CA VAL A 26 13.18 11.36 12.52
C VAL A 26 13.69 12.47 13.45
N VAL A 27 13.00 12.75 14.55
CA VAL A 27 13.45 13.75 15.55
C VAL A 27 14.80 13.36 16.16
N ALA A 28 14.98 12.09 16.54
CA ALA A 28 16.24 11.61 17.09
C ALA A 28 17.38 11.73 16.06
N LEU A 29 17.13 11.36 14.81
CA LEU A 29 18.12 11.46 13.73
C LEU A 29 18.51 12.91 13.46
N LEU A 30 17.53 13.83 13.37
CA LEU A 30 17.80 15.26 13.20
C LEU A 30 18.54 15.86 14.40
N SER A 31 18.23 15.40 15.62
CA SER A 31 18.98 15.81 16.82
C SER A 31 20.45 15.37 16.74
N MET A 32 20.71 14.18 16.21
CA MET A 32 22.07 13.69 15.97
C MET A 32 22.78 14.48 14.87
N VAL A 33 22.07 14.87 13.80
CA VAL A 33 22.63 15.79 12.78
C VAL A 33 23.17 17.05 13.44
N LEU A 34 22.35 17.73 14.24
CA LEU A 34 22.75 18.96 14.93
C LEU A 34 23.96 18.71 15.84
N LYS A 35 23.92 17.63 16.63
CA LYS A 35 25.03 17.25 17.53
C LYS A 35 26.35 17.08 16.78
N PHE A 36 26.38 16.34 15.68
CA PHE A 36 27.61 16.06 14.94
C PHE A 36 28.06 17.24 14.07
N TRP A 37 27.11 18.02 13.56
CA TRP A 37 27.41 19.23 12.79
C TRP A 37 28.16 20.25 13.64
N TYR A 38 27.67 20.53 14.86
CA TYR A 38 28.35 21.44 15.80
C TYR A 38 29.50 20.77 16.57
N GLY A 39 29.55 19.44 16.59
CA GLY A 39 30.63 18.66 17.21
C GLY A 39 31.88 18.50 16.34
N GLY A 40 31.88 19.02 15.11
CA GLY A 40 33.02 18.99 14.18
C GLY A 40 33.15 17.72 13.34
N ASP A 41 32.31 16.70 13.57
CA ASP A 41 32.25 15.49 12.74
C ASP A 41 31.17 15.62 11.66
N VAL A 42 31.53 16.38 10.63
CA VAL A 42 30.63 16.74 9.53
C VAL A 42 30.23 15.50 8.71
N SER A 43 31.10 14.49 8.62
CA SER A 43 30.83 13.24 7.90
C SER A 43 29.64 12.48 8.51
N LEU A 44 29.63 12.33 9.84
CA LEU A 44 28.49 11.73 10.54
C LEU A 44 27.23 12.58 10.39
N ALA A 45 27.35 13.90 10.43
CA ALA A 45 26.20 14.78 10.25
C ALA A 45 25.52 14.60 8.88
N TYR A 46 26.29 14.42 7.80
CA TYR A 46 25.74 14.10 6.48
C TYR A 46 25.04 12.74 6.45
N LEU A 47 25.64 11.71 7.05
CA LEU A 47 25.03 10.38 7.13
C LEU A 47 23.68 10.42 7.86
N PHE A 48 23.62 11.06 9.03
CA PHE A 48 22.38 11.21 9.78
C PHE A 48 21.36 12.08 9.04
N SER A 49 21.80 13.09 8.28
CA SER A 49 20.91 13.94 7.47
C SER A 49 20.26 13.15 6.35
N PHE A 50 21.05 12.31 5.66
CA PHE A 50 20.55 11.40 4.65
C PHE A 50 19.54 10.43 5.26
N LEU A 51 19.87 9.80 6.39
CA LEU A 51 19.00 8.83 7.05
C LEU A 51 17.70 9.48 7.55
N ALA A 52 17.77 10.67 8.16
CA ALA A 52 16.60 11.43 8.58
C ALA A 52 15.67 11.74 7.40
N SER A 53 16.24 12.21 6.28
CA SER A 53 15.50 12.54 5.06
C SER A 53 14.84 11.29 4.47
N PHE A 54 15.58 10.18 4.41
CA PHE A 54 15.05 8.90 3.93
C PHE A 54 13.88 8.40 4.77
N PHE A 55 14.03 8.35 6.10
CA PHE A 55 12.96 7.93 7.01
C PHE A 55 11.76 8.88 6.97
N PHE A 56 12.01 10.19 6.83
CA PHE A 56 10.95 11.18 6.68
C PHE A 56 10.13 10.93 5.42
N ILE A 57 10.77 10.79 4.26
CA ILE A 57 10.09 10.55 2.98
C ILE A 57 9.34 9.20 3.00
N ALA A 58 9.98 8.14 3.50
CA ALA A 58 9.36 6.82 3.60
C ALA A 58 8.15 6.83 4.56
N GLY A 59 8.29 7.47 5.72
CA GLY A 59 7.21 7.64 6.70
C GLY A 59 6.07 8.49 6.18
N ALA A 60 6.37 9.63 5.56
CA ALA A 60 5.38 10.52 4.95
C ALA A 60 4.60 9.79 3.84
N ASN A 61 5.28 9.07 2.94
CA ASN A 61 4.60 8.30 1.90
C ASN A 61 3.68 7.22 2.48
N ARG A 62 4.12 6.50 3.51
CA ARG A 62 3.29 5.48 4.18
C ARG A 62 2.07 6.10 4.87
N ILE A 63 2.24 7.20 5.59
CA ILE A 63 1.15 7.88 6.30
C ILE A 63 0.16 8.51 5.30
N LEU A 64 0.66 9.27 4.33
CA LEU A 64 -0.16 10.07 3.41
C LEU A 64 -0.76 9.23 2.29
N LYS A 65 0.00 8.30 1.69
CA LYS A 65 -0.46 7.48 0.55
C LYS A 65 -1.27 6.28 0.99
N THR A 66 -0.74 5.47 1.92
CA THR A 66 -1.35 4.16 2.23
C THR A 66 -2.33 4.25 3.39
N ARG A 67 -2.03 4.98 4.47
CA ARG A 67 -2.95 5.06 5.63
C ARG A 67 -4.11 6.03 5.44
N LEU A 68 -3.78 7.29 5.12
CA LEU A 68 -4.78 8.37 5.01
C LEU A 68 -5.36 8.49 3.61
N MET A 69 -4.77 7.82 2.62
CA MET A 69 -5.23 7.82 1.23
C MET A 69 -5.43 9.24 0.69
N LEU A 70 -4.58 10.20 1.10
CA LEU A 70 -4.71 11.62 0.75
C LEU A 70 -4.20 11.94 -0.65
N LEU A 71 -3.25 11.14 -1.13
CA LEU A 71 -2.68 11.31 -2.46
C LEU A 71 -3.69 10.92 -3.56
N PRO A 72 -3.65 11.58 -4.72
CA PRO A 72 -4.57 11.31 -5.82
C PRO A 72 -4.48 9.86 -6.34
N THR A 73 -3.29 9.26 -6.24
CA THR A 73 -3.00 7.87 -6.62
C THR A 73 -3.27 6.86 -5.50
N ALA A 74 -3.93 7.28 -4.41
CA ALA A 74 -4.31 6.35 -3.36
C ALA A 74 -5.54 5.54 -3.79
N PRO A 75 -5.53 4.21 -3.63
CA PRO A 75 -6.68 3.38 -3.95
C PRO A 75 -7.80 3.64 -2.94
N ILE A 76 -9.02 3.89 -3.41
CA ILE A 76 -10.21 4.17 -2.59
C ILE A 76 -11.29 3.07 -2.68
N ALA A 77 -11.24 2.22 -3.71
CA ALA A 77 -12.11 1.06 -3.81
C ALA A 77 -11.47 -0.04 -4.64
N ILE A 78 -11.92 -1.27 -4.41
CA ILE A 78 -11.54 -2.46 -5.19
C ILE A 78 -12.83 -3.07 -5.72
N GLU A 79 -12.91 -3.25 -7.03
CA GLU A 79 -14.02 -3.91 -7.71
C GLU A 79 -13.51 -5.23 -8.29
N ILE A 80 -14.20 -6.32 -7.94
CA ILE A 80 -13.89 -7.65 -8.44
C ILE A 80 -14.99 -8.04 -9.42
N GLY A 81 -14.63 -8.16 -10.69
CA GLY A 81 -15.54 -8.49 -11.78
C GLY A 81 -15.07 -9.67 -12.63
N LYS A 82 -15.84 -10.00 -13.67
CA LYS A 82 -15.56 -11.14 -14.56
C LYS A 82 -14.29 -10.98 -15.41
N GLN A 83 -13.92 -9.73 -15.70
CA GLN A 83 -12.81 -9.40 -16.60
C GLN A 83 -11.50 -9.08 -15.86
N GLY A 84 -11.49 -9.21 -14.54
CA GLY A 84 -10.33 -8.90 -13.69
C GLY A 84 -10.70 -8.07 -12.48
N ILE A 85 -9.68 -7.52 -11.83
CA ILE A 85 -9.82 -6.68 -10.64
C ILE A 85 -9.55 -5.24 -11.03
N GLN A 86 -10.46 -4.34 -10.67
CA GLN A 86 -10.28 -2.91 -10.88
C GLN A 86 -10.02 -2.22 -9.56
N ILE A 87 -9.03 -1.34 -9.55
CA ILE A 87 -8.67 -0.53 -8.40
C ILE A 87 -9.01 0.91 -8.75
N ILE A 88 -9.95 1.47 -8.01
CA ILE A 88 -10.38 2.85 -8.19
C ILE A 88 -9.50 3.73 -7.31
N MET A 89 -8.87 4.72 -7.92
CA MET A 89 -7.99 5.68 -7.27
C MET A 89 -8.78 6.93 -6.84
N ARG A 90 -8.20 7.71 -5.91
CA ARG A 90 -8.83 8.92 -5.37
C ARG A 90 -9.08 10.01 -6.43
N ASN A 91 -8.25 10.08 -7.46
CA ASN A 91 -8.43 10.97 -8.62
C ASN A 91 -9.56 10.52 -9.57
N GLY A 92 -10.22 9.38 -9.30
CA GLY A 92 -11.26 8.81 -10.15
C GLY A 92 -10.72 7.88 -11.25
N GLU A 93 -9.39 7.74 -11.37
CA GLU A 93 -8.77 6.81 -12.31
C GLU A 93 -9.03 5.36 -11.89
N GLN A 94 -9.25 4.51 -12.87
CA GLN A 94 -9.49 3.08 -12.65
C GLN A 94 -8.37 2.27 -13.26
N VAL A 95 -7.70 1.50 -12.42
CA VAL A 95 -6.55 0.70 -12.82
C VAL A 95 -6.92 -0.76 -12.75
N GLY A 96 -7.02 -1.41 -13.90
CA GLY A 96 -7.37 -2.83 -14.02
C GLY A 96 -6.16 -3.73 -13.96
N LEU A 97 -6.18 -4.72 -13.07
CA LEU A 97 -5.28 -5.87 -13.04
C LEU A 97 -5.94 -7.02 -13.78
N VAL A 98 -5.35 -7.44 -14.88
CA VAL A 98 -5.95 -8.40 -15.83
C VAL A 98 -5.15 -9.69 -16.00
N LYS A 99 -3.85 -9.70 -15.67
CA LYS A 99 -2.96 -10.88 -15.82
C LYS A 99 -1.99 -11.01 -14.65
N ASP A 100 -1.41 -12.20 -14.48
CA ASP A 100 -0.42 -12.57 -13.43
C ASP A 100 -0.80 -12.05 -12.03
N LEU A 101 -2.06 -12.26 -11.66
CA LEU A 101 -2.57 -11.82 -10.37
C LEU A 101 -1.94 -12.65 -9.24
N ARG A 102 -1.24 -11.97 -8.34
CA ARG A 102 -0.60 -12.58 -7.17
C ARG A 102 -1.02 -11.88 -5.90
N ILE A 103 -1.32 -12.70 -4.89
CA ILE A 103 -1.70 -12.23 -3.57
C ILE A 103 -0.63 -12.65 -2.59
N TYR A 104 -0.15 -11.69 -1.83
CA TYR A 104 0.84 -11.89 -0.79
C TYR A 104 0.19 -11.63 0.55
N ALA A 105 -0.12 -12.70 1.29
CA ALA A 105 -0.57 -12.54 2.66
C ALA A 105 0.59 -12.09 3.54
N ASP A 106 0.37 -11.07 4.37
CA ASP A 106 1.34 -10.68 5.39
C ASP A 106 1.35 -11.73 6.51
N TYR A 107 2.54 -12.06 7.02
CA TYR A 107 2.74 -13.02 8.11
C TYR A 107 1.97 -12.61 9.37
N SER A 108 1.85 -11.30 9.62
CA SER A 108 1.10 -10.78 10.78
C SER A 108 -0.44 -10.79 10.59
N GLY A 109 -0.92 -11.09 9.38
CA GLY A 109 -2.34 -11.06 9.01
C GLY A 109 -2.97 -9.66 9.02
N ARG A 110 -2.18 -8.60 9.22
CA ARG A 110 -2.67 -7.20 9.29
C ARG A 110 -2.77 -6.53 7.93
N SER A 111 -2.21 -7.14 6.89
CA SER A 111 -2.24 -6.62 5.53
C SER A 111 -2.15 -7.73 4.48
N PHE A 112 -2.40 -7.37 3.23
CA PHE A 112 -2.07 -8.19 2.08
C PHE A 112 -1.57 -7.32 0.93
N GLY A 113 -0.64 -7.87 0.16
CA GLY A 113 -0.22 -7.33 -1.12
C GLY A 113 -1.03 -7.93 -2.26
N LEU A 114 -1.38 -7.10 -3.23
CA LEU A 114 -1.96 -7.49 -4.50
C LEU A 114 -1.04 -7.00 -5.60
N ALA A 115 -0.57 -7.90 -6.46
CA ALA A 115 0.22 -7.54 -7.63
C ALA A 115 -0.40 -8.14 -8.89
N GLY A 116 -0.22 -7.47 -10.02
CA GLY A 116 -0.64 -7.98 -11.32
C GLY A 116 -0.18 -7.07 -12.45
N LEU A 117 -0.49 -7.48 -13.66
CA LEU A 117 -0.24 -6.69 -14.87
C LEU A 117 -1.52 -6.00 -15.33
N ASN A 118 -1.40 -4.75 -15.80
CA ASN A 118 -2.49 -4.05 -16.47
C ASN A 118 -2.59 -4.45 -17.95
N ARG A 119 -3.50 -3.80 -18.70
CA ARG A 119 -3.67 -4.05 -20.15
C ARG A 119 -2.47 -3.63 -21.00
N LEU A 120 -1.60 -2.77 -20.46
CA LEU A 120 -0.36 -2.32 -21.08
C LEU A 120 0.83 -3.22 -20.68
N ASP A 121 0.57 -4.35 -20.02
CA ASP A 121 1.56 -5.27 -19.46
C ASP A 121 2.53 -4.60 -18.44
N GLU A 122 2.10 -3.49 -17.84
CA GLU A 122 2.83 -2.84 -16.74
C GLU A 122 2.51 -3.53 -15.41
N ARG A 123 3.56 -3.80 -14.63
CA ARG A 123 3.43 -4.43 -13.32
C ARG A 123 3.07 -3.42 -12.24
N LEU A 124 1.95 -3.68 -11.59
CA LEU A 124 1.41 -2.85 -10.53
C LEU A 124 1.31 -3.65 -9.24
N GLN A 125 1.58 -2.96 -8.13
CA GLN A 125 1.53 -3.54 -6.81
C GLN A 125 0.84 -2.59 -5.84
N PHE A 126 -0.07 -3.17 -5.07
CA PHE A 126 -0.85 -2.49 -4.05
C PHE A 126 -0.73 -3.24 -2.75
N VAL A 127 -0.74 -2.51 -1.64
CA VAL A 127 -0.75 -3.09 -0.30
C VAL A 127 -1.96 -2.53 0.41
N PHE A 128 -2.80 -3.45 0.89
CA PHE A 128 -4.03 -3.12 1.61
C PHE A 128 -3.92 -3.58 3.04
N HIS A 129 -4.24 -2.70 3.97
CA HIS A 129 -4.23 -2.96 5.39
C HIS A 129 -5.62 -3.28 5.88
N LYS A 130 -5.71 -4.15 6.87
CA LYS A 130 -6.97 -4.56 7.49
C LYS A 130 -7.81 -3.38 7.99
N GLY A 131 -7.17 -2.33 8.49
CA GLY A 131 -7.84 -1.10 8.95
C GLY A 131 -8.44 -0.23 7.84
N GLN A 132 -8.19 -0.56 6.56
CA GLN A 132 -8.77 0.14 5.42
C GLN A 132 -10.12 -0.44 4.99
N PHE A 133 -10.62 -1.48 5.65
CA PHE A 133 -11.92 -2.07 5.35
C PHE A 133 -12.92 -1.68 6.43
N SER A 134 -14.20 -1.55 6.05
CA SER A 134 -15.28 -1.16 6.97
C SER A 134 -15.42 -2.10 8.16
N ASN A 135 -15.22 -3.40 7.93
CA ASN A 135 -15.28 -4.43 8.96
C ASN A 135 -14.33 -5.61 8.63
N LEU A 136 -14.16 -6.51 9.61
CA LEU A 136 -13.33 -7.69 9.46
C LEU A 136 -13.84 -8.65 8.37
N GLU A 137 -15.16 -8.78 8.26
CA GLU A 137 -15.81 -9.66 7.30
C GLU A 137 -15.50 -9.23 5.86
N ALA A 138 -15.55 -7.93 5.56
CA ALA A 138 -15.18 -7.39 4.25
C ALA A 138 -13.70 -7.68 3.91
N TYR A 139 -12.81 -7.57 4.89
CA TYR A 139 -11.40 -7.91 4.72
C TYR A 139 -11.18 -9.40 4.43
N GLN A 140 -11.91 -10.29 5.10
CA GLN A 140 -11.82 -11.73 4.87
C GLN A 140 -12.45 -12.11 3.52
N ALA A 141 -13.64 -11.58 3.24
CA ALA A 141 -14.37 -11.83 2.01
C ALA A 141 -13.56 -11.41 0.77
N ILE A 142 -12.94 -10.23 0.79
CA ILE A 142 -12.11 -9.81 -0.35
C ILE A 142 -10.89 -10.71 -0.52
N GLN A 143 -10.24 -11.15 0.56
CA GLN A 143 -9.10 -12.06 0.46
C GLN A 143 -9.50 -13.42 -0.12
N GLU A 144 -10.65 -13.95 0.25
CA GLU A 144 -11.20 -15.19 -0.31
C GLU A 144 -11.55 -15.04 -1.79
N MET A 145 -12.27 -13.96 -2.15
CA MET A 145 -12.62 -13.67 -3.54
C MET A 145 -11.37 -13.49 -4.41
N LEU A 146 -10.35 -12.79 -3.90
CA LEU A 146 -9.09 -12.60 -4.62
C LEU A 146 -8.35 -13.94 -4.77
N LYS A 147 -8.30 -14.78 -3.73
CA LYS A 147 -7.67 -16.11 -3.82
C LYS A 147 -8.30 -16.96 -4.92
N LEU A 148 -9.63 -16.98 -4.98
CA LEU A 148 -10.37 -17.66 -6.05
C LEU A 148 -10.01 -17.07 -7.42
N ALA A 149 -9.95 -15.74 -7.56
CA ALA A 149 -9.59 -15.08 -8.81
C ALA A 149 -8.11 -15.25 -9.22
N SER A 150 -7.21 -15.52 -8.27
CA SER A 150 -5.77 -15.74 -8.51
C SER A 150 -5.42 -17.19 -8.84
N SER A 151 -6.35 -18.13 -8.61
CA SER A 151 -6.10 -19.54 -8.87
C SER A 151 -6.11 -19.81 -10.39
N PRO A 152 -5.18 -20.62 -10.94
CA PRO A 152 -4.96 -20.74 -12.39
C PRO A 152 -6.11 -21.38 -13.20
N SER A 153 -7.25 -21.69 -12.58
CA SER A 153 -8.28 -22.57 -13.15
C SER A 153 -9.40 -21.88 -13.94
N ASP A 154 -9.55 -20.55 -13.88
CA ASP A 154 -10.75 -19.88 -14.43
C ASP A 154 -10.50 -18.84 -15.54
N PHE A 155 -9.26 -18.67 -16.02
CA PHE A 155 -9.02 -17.89 -17.24
C PHE A 155 -9.00 -18.83 -18.45
N PRO A 156 -9.99 -18.76 -19.36
CA PRO A 156 -9.96 -19.59 -20.56
C PRO A 156 -8.69 -19.27 -21.36
N PRO A 157 -8.02 -20.28 -21.94
CA PRO A 157 -6.87 -20.04 -22.79
C PRO A 157 -7.28 -19.12 -23.93
N ILE A 158 -6.57 -18.01 -24.07
CA ILE A 158 -6.67 -17.13 -25.23
C ILE A 158 -6.27 -17.98 -26.42
N LYS A 159 -7.25 -18.37 -27.26
CA LYS A 159 -6.97 -18.99 -28.55
C LYS A 159 -6.19 -17.97 -29.38
N LYS A 160 -4.96 -18.33 -29.71
CA LYS A 160 -4.16 -17.66 -30.74
C LYS A 160 -4.81 -17.84 -32.11
#